data_AF-A0AAW8KP56-F1
#
_entry.id   AF-A0AAW8KP56-F1
#
_cell.length_a   1.000
_cell.length_b   1.000
_cell.length_c   1.000
_cell.angle_alpha   90.00
_cell.angle_beta   90.00
_cell.angle_gamma   90.00
#
_symmetry.space_group_name_H-M   'P 1'
#
loop_
_entity.id
_entity.type
_entity.pdbx_description
1 polymer ?
#
loop_
_entity_poly.entity_id
_entity_poly.type
_entity_poly.pdbx_seq_one_letter_code
_entity_poly.pdbx_strand_id
1 'polypeptide(L)'
;TGHRHPKVIAAVTEQLTKFTHTAYQVTPYESYVALAERINERAPIAGPAKAAFFTTGAEAVENAVKIARCYTGRHGIITFGNGFHGRSFMTMAMTGKTAPYKRDFGV
;
A
#
# COMPACT_ATOMS: atom_id res chain seq x y z
N THR A 1 -1.59 4.40 -20.20
CA THR A 1 -0.40 3.76 -19.60
C THR A 1 -0.34 2.32 -20.11
N GLY A 2 0.83 1.67 -20.04
CA GLY A 2 1.00 0.30 -20.57
C GLY A 2 2.35 -0.29 -20.18
N HIS A 3 2.52 -1.58 -20.40
CA HIS A 3 3.78 -2.28 -20.13
C HIS A 3 4.95 -1.58 -20.82
N ARG A 4 6.07 -1.42 -20.10
CA ARG A 4 7.33 -0.81 -20.60
C ARG A 4 7.19 0.61 -21.16
N HIS A 5 6.34 1.45 -20.56
CA HIS A 5 6.22 2.85 -20.97
C HIS A 5 7.59 3.58 -20.96
N PRO A 6 8.03 4.26 -22.05
CA PRO A 6 9.39 4.79 -22.19
C PRO A 6 9.84 5.69 -21.03
N LYS A 7 8.95 6.58 -20.55
CA LYS A 7 9.25 7.45 -19.38
C LYS A 7 9.53 6.67 -18.09
N VAL A 8 8.87 5.52 -17.89
CA VAL A 8 9.07 4.69 -16.69
C VAL A 8 10.40 3.94 -16.80
N ILE A 9 10.71 3.39 -17.96
CA ILE A 9 11.99 2.72 -18.22
C ILE A 9 13.16 3.69 -17.96
N ALA A 10 13.09 4.89 -18.54
CA ALA A 10 14.14 5.90 -18.35
C ALA A 10 14.34 6.27 -16.87
N ALA A 11 13.25 6.54 -16.12
CA ALA A 11 13.33 6.90 -14.71
C ALA A 11 13.90 5.75 -13.84
N VAL A 12 13.53 4.51 -14.13
CA VAL A 12 14.08 3.34 -13.42
C VAL A 12 15.56 3.17 -13.74
N THR A 13 15.96 3.25 -15.01
CA THR A 13 17.37 3.13 -15.41
C THR A 13 18.24 4.21 -14.78
N GLU A 14 17.78 5.46 -14.73
CA GLU A 14 18.51 6.56 -14.08
C GLU A 14 18.66 6.33 -12.56
N GLN A 15 17.60 5.87 -11.88
CA GLN A 15 17.68 5.59 -10.44
C GLN A 15 18.67 4.45 -10.13
N LEU A 16 18.75 3.43 -11.00
CA LEU A 16 19.66 2.30 -10.83
C LEU A 16 21.14 2.71 -10.83
N THR A 17 21.51 3.84 -11.45
CA THR A 17 22.90 4.34 -11.39
C THR A 17 23.21 5.12 -10.11
N LYS A 18 22.21 5.34 -9.24
CA LYS A 18 22.35 6.08 -7.96
C LYS A 18 22.33 5.10 -6.78
N PHE A 19 21.20 4.46 -6.54
CA PHE A 19 21.01 3.44 -5.50
C PHE A 19 19.74 2.63 -5.75
N THR A 20 19.71 1.38 -5.26
CA THR A 20 18.55 0.50 -5.36
C THR A 20 17.66 0.55 -4.12
N HIS A 21 18.25 0.54 -2.92
CA HIS A 21 17.54 0.55 -1.66
C HIS A 21 18.44 1.03 -0.51
N THR A 22 17.92 1.92 0.32
CA THR A 22 18.62 2.43 1.53
C THR A 22 17.79 2.31 2.79
N ALA A 23 16.63 1.63 2.73
CA ALA A 23 15.57 1.65 3.74
C ALA A 23 15.19 3.08 4.16
N TYR A 24 14.04 3.60 3.70
CA TYR A 24 13.66 5.01 3.94
C TYR A 24 13.67 5.41 5.43
N GLN A 25 13.38 4.46 6.32
CA GLN A 25 13.40 4.67 7.78
C GLN A 25 14.81 4.85 8.36
N VAL A 26 15.85 4.42 7.64
CA VAL A 26 17.26 4.49 8.04
C VAL A 26 17.96 5.63 7.31
N THR A 27 17.91 5.63 5.98
CA THR A 27 18.47 6.71 5.16
C THR A 27 17.41 7.20 4.17
N PRO A 28 16.79 8.36 4.44
CA PRO A 28 15.70 8.88 3.62
C PRO A 28 16.18 9.40 2.27
N TYR A 29 15.26 9.53 1.32
CA TYR A 29 15.54 10.02 -0.03
C TYR A 29 14.36 10.83 -0.58
N GLU A 30 14.67 11.82 -1.40
CA GLU A 30 13.73 12.83 -1.91
C GLU A 30 12.52 12.23 -2.64
N SER A 31 12.73 11.19 -3.45
CA SER A 31 11.66 10.61 -4.27
C SER A 31 10.51 10.01 -3.45
N TYR A 32 10.76 9.60 -2.19
CA TYR A 32 9.70 9.17 -1.27
C TYR A 32 8.82 10.36 -0.85
N VAL A 33 9.44 11.49 -0.48
CA VAL A 33 8.72 12.69 -0.05
C VAL A 33 7.95 13.31 -1.22
N ALA A 34 8.60 13.45 -2.37
CA ALA A 34 7.96 13.97 -3.58
C ALA A 34 6.75 13.12 -4.02
N LEU A 35 6.82 11.79 -3.86
CA LEU A 35 5.68 10.91 -4.13
C LEU A 35 4.55 11.13 -3.10
N ALA A 36 4.88 11.28 -1.82
CA ALA A 36 3.91 11.54 -0.76
C ALA A 36 3.15 12.85 -1.00
N GLU A 37 3.85 13.93 -1.30
CA GLU A 37 3.25 15.24 -1.62
C GLU A 37 2.30 15.14 -2.81
N ARG A 38 2.77 14.54 -3.91
CA ARG A 38 1.95 14.34 -5.12
C ARG A 38 0.71 13.49 -4.89
N ILE A 39 0.77 12.50 -4.00
CA ILE A 39 -0.39 11.68 -3.65
C ILE A 39 -1.34 12.47 -2.76
N ASN A 40 -0.83 13.18 -1.75
CA ASN A 40 -1.64 13.98 -0.84
C ASN A 40 -2.41 15.09 -1.58
N GLU A 41 -1.81 15.73 -2.57
CA GLU A 41 -2.47 16.72 -3.45
C GLU A 41 -3.66 16.14 -4.24
N ARG A 42 -3.61 14.85 -4.58
CA ARG A 42 -4.59 14.18 -5.45
C ARG A 42 -5.62 13.37 -4.67
N ALA A 43 -5.29 12.97 -3.43
CA ALA A 43 -6.16 12.16 -2.60
C ALA A 43 -7.43 12.97 -2.27
N PRO A 44 -8.62 12.35 -2.31
CA PRO A 44 -9.88 13.02 -1.99
C PRO A 44 -10.06 13.13 -0.46
N ILE A 45 -9.07 13.73 0.23
CA ILE A 45 -9.05 13.92 1.68
C ILE A 45 -9.12 15.42 1.95
N ALA A 46 -10.10 15.84 2.75
CA ALA A 46 -10.21 17.23 3.16
C ALA A 46 -9.15 17.57 4.22
N GLY A 47 -8.43 18.66 4.02
CA GLY A 47 -7.42 19.14 4.97
C GLY A 47 -6.07 18.41 4.87
N PRO A 48 -5.22 18.55 5.90
CA PRO A 48 -3.87 17.99 5.89
C PRO A 48 -3.87 16.45 5.80
N ALA A 49 -3.10 15.91 4.86
CA ALA A 49 -2.91 14.47 4.68
C ALA A 49 -1.44 14.06 4.86
N LYS A 50 -1.22 12.80 5.24
CA LYS A 50 0.10 12.17 5.32
C LYS A 50 0.05 10.84 4.58
N ALA A 51 1.16 10.45 3.95
CA ALA A 51 1.29 9.19 3.23
C ALA A 51 2.40 8.32 3.84
N ALA A 52 2.21 7.01 3.75
CA ALA A 52 3.22 5.99 4.06
C ALA A 52 3.23 4.96 2.92
N PHE A 53 4.42 4.49 2.53
CA PHE A 53 4.59 3.58 1.41
C PHE A 53 4.96 2.17 1.87
N PHE A 54 4.41 1.20 1.15
CA PHE A 54 4.64 -0.23 1.32
C PHE A 54 4.81 -0.86 -0.07
N THR A 55 5.17 -2.14 -0.12
CA THR A 55 5.52 -2.81 -1.38
C THR A 55 4.27 -3.34 -2.08
N THR A 56 3.28 -3.80 -1.32
CA THR A 56 2.10 -4.49 -1.84
C THR A 56 0.80 -3.82 -1.41
N GLY A 57 -0.27 -4.07 -2.17
CA GLY A 57 -1.62 -3.65 -1.78
C GLY A 57 -2.08 -4.30 -0.47
N ALA A 58 -1.64 -5.53 -0.17
CA ALA A 58 -1.97 -6.19 1.08
C ALA A 58 -1.35 -5.48 2.29
N GLU A 59 -0.06 -5.11 2.22
CA GLU A 59 0.60 -4.33 3.27
C GLU A 59 -0.05 -2.94 3.45
N ALA A 60 -0.49 -2.31 2.36
CA ALA A 60 -1.21 -1.05 2.43
C ALA A 60 -2.53 -1.19 3.20
N VAL A 61 -3.32 -2.23 2.91
CA VAL A 61 -4.58 -2.52 3.65
C VAL A 61 -4.30 -2.87 5.12
N GLU A 62 -3.27 -3.67 5.40
CA GLU A 62 -2.86 -3.99 6.76
C GLU A 62 -2.50 -2.76 7.58
N ASN A 63 -1.71 -1.85 7.00
CA ASN A 63 -1.35 -0.61 7.69
C ASN A 63 -2.53 0.36 7.81
N ALA A 64 -3.46 0.39 6.86
CA ALA A 64 -4.71 1.14 7.00
C ALA A 64 -5.53 0.65 8.21
N VAL A 65 -5.67 -0.67 8.38
CA VAL A 65 -6.36 -1.25 9.56
C VAL A 65 -5.58 -0.94 10.84
N LYS A 66 -4.25 -1.07 10.86
CA LYS A 66 -3.42 -0.73 12.02
C LYS A 66 -3.62 0.72 12.46
N ILE A 67 -3.58 1.66 11.51
CA ILE A 67 -3.77 3.09 11.78
C ILE A 67 -5.19 3.36 12.29
N ALA A 68 -6.21 2.78 11.65
CA ALA A 68 -7.61 2.94 12.08
C ALA A 68 -7.85 2.40 13.50
N ARG A 69 -7.32 1.22 13.82
CA ARG A 69 -7.40 0.64 15.18
C ARG A 69 -6.66 1.48 16.20
N CYS A 70 -5.45 1.93 15.87
CA CYS A 70 -4.64 2.76 16.75
C CYS A 70 -5.33 4.11 17.06
N TYR A 71 -5.90 4.75 16.04
CA TYR A 71 -6.59 6.03 16.19
C TYR A 71 -7.92 5.90 16.95
N THR A 72 -8.71 4.86 16.67
CA THR A 72 -10.07 4.73 17.23
C THR A 72 -10.15 3.93 18.53
N GLY A 73 -9.14 3.11 18.84
CA GLY A 73 -9.18 2.12 19.93
C GLY A 73 -10.16 0.96 19.70
N ARG A 74 -10.76 0.86 18.51
CA ARG A 74 -11.77 -0.16 18.17
C ARG A 74 -11.14 -1.29 17.36
N HIS A 75 -11.51 -2.54 17.65
CA HIS A 75 -10.93 -3.71 16.97
C HIS A 75 -11.74 -4.23 15.78
N GLY A 76 -13.06 -4.02 15.78
CA GLY A 76 -13.95 -4.52 14.73
C GLY A 76 -13.68 -3.86 13.37
N ILE A 77 -13.66 -4.67 12.31
CA ILE A 77 -13.49 -4.22 10.92
C ILE A 77 -14.63 -4.83 10.10
N ILE A 78 -15.31 -3.99 9.31
CA ILE A 78 -16.40 -4.41 8.42
C ILE A 78 -15.86 -4.48 6.99
N THR A 79 -16.17 -5.58 6.30
CA THR A 79 -15.81 -5.81 4.90
C THR A 79 -17.02 -6.34 4.13
N PHE A 80 -16.96 -6.29 2.80
CA PHE A 80 -18.10 -6.66 1.94
C PHE A 80 -17.84 -7.99 1.23
N GLY A 81 -18.88 -8.81 1.07
CA GLY A 81 -18.78 -10.19 0.56
C GLY A 81 -18.22 -10.35 -0.86
N ASN A 82 -18.13 -9.29 -1.67
CA ASN A 82 -17.50 -9.29 -2.99
C ASN A 82 -16.16 -8.54 -3.03
N GLY A 83 -15.64 -8.11 -1.88
CA GLY A 83 -14.35 -7.42 -1.77
C GLY A 83 -13.16 -8.38 -1.92
N PHE A 84 -12.06 -7.86 -2.48
CA PHE A 84 -10.75 -8.51 -2.49
C PHE A 84 -9.71 -7.53 -1.93
N HIS A 85 -9.04 -7.93 -0.84
CA HIS A 85 -8.14 -7.05 -0.12
C HIS A 85 -6.69 -7.54 -0.09
N GLY A 86 -6.42 -8.75 -0.60
CA GLY A 86 -5.08 -9.32 -0.65
C GLY A 86 -5.07 -10.81 -0.29
N ARG A 87 -3.85 -11.32 -0.11
CA ARG A 87 -3.57 -12.74 0.18
C ARG A 87 -2.69 -12.93 1.42
N SER A 88 -2.40 -11.88 2.17
CA SER A 88 -1.84 -12.02 3.51
C SER A 88 -2.92 -12.55 4.46
N PHE A 89 -2.52 -13.08 5.62
CA PHE A 89 -3.47 -13.67 6.56
C PHE A 89 -4.61 -12.70 6.94
N MET A 90 -4.29 -11.44 7.25
CA MET A 90 -5.30 -10.44 7.60
C MET A 90 -6.18 -10.07 6.40
N THR A 91 -5.59 -9.91 5.22
CA THR A 91 -6.34 -9.47 4.03
C THR A 91 -7.16 -10.59 3.38
N MET A 92 -6.79 -11.86 3.59
CA MET A 92 -7.62 -13.01 3.28
C MET A 92 -8.89 -13.03 4.15
N ALA A 93 -8.79 -12.67 5.43
CA ALA A 93 -9.95 -12.60 6.33
C ALA A 93 -10.96 -11.54 5.86
N MET A 94 -10.44 -10.47 5.27
CA MET A 94 -11.21 -9.38 4.69
C MET A 94 -11.75 -9.68 3.27
N THR A 95 -11.21 -10.70 2.59
CA THR A 95 -11.61 -11.05 1.22
C THR A 95 -12.86 -11.91 1.24
N GLY A 96 -13.84 -11.57 0.40
CA GLY A 96 -15.14 -12.23 0.41
C GLY A 96 -15.19 -13.60 -0.29
N LYS A 97 -14.39 -13.79 -1.35
CA LYS A 97 -14.40 -15.04 -2.12
C LYS A 97 -13.48 -16.10 -1.48
N THR A 98 -14.05 -17.23 -1.07
CA THR A 98 -13.31 -18.32 -0.38
C THR A 98 -12.33 -19.06 -1.27
N ALA A 99 -12.71 -19.48 -2.48
CA ALA A 99 -11.81 -20.18 -3.41
C ALA A 99 -11.42 -19.26 -4.58
N PRO A 100 -10.14 -19.15 -4.95
CA PRO A 100 -8.97 -19.88 -4.44
C PRO A 100 -8.20 -19.13 -3.32
N TYR A 101 -8.82 -18.13 -2.68
CA TYR A 101 -8.06 -17.15 -1.88
C TYR A 101 -7.96 -17.46 -0.38
N LYS A 102 -8.86 -18.28 0.18
CA LYS A 102 -8.98 -18.58 1.62
C LYS A 102 -9.03 -20.06 1.94
N ARG A 103 -9.55 -20.88 1.02
CA ARG A 103 -9.72 -22.32 1.21
C ARG A 103 -8.41 -22.94 1.68
N ASP A 104 -8.47 -23.71 2.76
CA ASP A 104 -7.36 -24.44 3.38
C ASP A 104 -6.26 -23.57 4.03
N PHE A 105 -6.48 -22.25 4.19
CA PHE A 105 -5.51 -21.33 4.82
C PHE A 105 -5.84 -20.94 6.26
N GLY A 106 -6.92 -21.47 6.85
CA GLY A 106 -7.27 -21.24 8.26
C GLY A 106 -7.87 -19.87 8.56
N VAL A 107 -8.56 -19.28 7.58
CA VAL A 107 -9.13 -17.91 7.60
C VAL A 107 -10.58 -17.89 7.13
#